data_AF-A0A1H1FF89-F1
#
_entry.id   AF-A0A1H1FF89-F1
#
_cell.length_a   1.000
_cell.length_b   1.000
_cell.length_c   1.000
_cell.angle_alpha   90.00
_cell.angle_beta   90.00
_cell.angle_gamma   90.00
#
_symmetry.space_group_name_H-M   'P 1'
#
loop_
_entity.id
_entity.type
_entity.pdbx_description
1 polymer ?
#
loop_
_entity_poly.entity_id
_entity_poly.type
_entity_poly.pdbx_seq_one_letter_code
_entity_poly.pdbx_strand_id
1 'polypeptide(L)' 'MENQKVLLNTGKKCTVSGEWEIEGRISTVVYVSKGEAMPGYCGKSVKWILVRKG' A
#
# COMPACT_ATOMS: atom_id res chain seq x y z
N MET A 1 -7.54 -21.23 -0.65
CA MET A 1 -7.30 -20.36 -1.81
C MET A 1 -6.56 -19.14 -1.29
N GLU A 2 -5.27 -19.03 -1.60
CA GLU A 2 -4.46 -17.91 -1.17
C GLU A 2 -4.97 -16.65 -1.87
N ASN A 3 -5.69 -15.79 -1.15
CA ASN A 3 -6.10 -14.49 -1.68
C ASN A 3 -4.82 -13.74 -2.08
N GLN A 4 -4.61 -13.56 -3.37
CA GLN A 4 -3.43 -12.91 -3.92
C GLN A 4 -3.40 -11.46 -3.40
N LYS A 5 -2.53 -11.19 -2.43
CA LYS A 5 -2.36 -9.85 -1.87
C LYS A 5 -1.67 -8.97 -2.90
N VAL A 6 -2.22 -7.78 -3.16
CA VAL A 6 -1.53 -6.79 -3.98
C VAL A 6 -0.52 -6.08 -3.08
N LEU A 7 0.76 -6.22 -3.40
CA LEU A 7 1.87 -5.68 -2.63
C LEU A 7 2.62 -4.63 -3.45
N LEU A 8 2.87 -3.46 -2.84
CA LEU A 8 3.70 -2.42 -3.43
C LEU A 8 4.69 -1.85 -2.43
N ASN A 9 5.90 -1.53 -2.89
CA ASN A 9 6.90 -0.85 -2.08
C ASN A 9 6.72 0.67 -2.21
N THR A 10 7.16 1.43 -1.20
CA THR A 10 7.35 2.88 -1.29
C THR A 10 8.02 3.28 -2.61
N GLY A 11 7.52 4.36 -3.21
CA GLY A 11 7.99 4.91 -4.49
C GLY A 11 7.43 4.23 -5.75
N LYS A 12 6.91 3.00 -5.66
CA LYS A 12 6.23 2.38 -6.81
C LYS A 12 4.94 3.11 -7.13
N LYS A 13 4.53 3.07 -8.39
CA LYS A 13 3.24 3.60 -8.81
C LYS A 13 2.12 2.70 -8.29
N CYS A 14 1.13 3.30 -7.65
CA CYS A 14 -0.08 2.64 -7.19
C CYS A 14 -0.82 2.05 -8.40
N THR A 15 -1.11 0.75 -8.34
CA THR A 15 -1.76 0.04 -9.46
C THR A 15 -3.28 0.09 -9.39
N VAL A 16 -3.83 0.31 -8.20
CA VAL A 16 -5.27 0.31 -7.90
C VAL A 16 -5.55 1.34 -6.82
N SER A 17 -6.46 2.28 -7.10
CA SER A 17 -6.92 3.23 -6.09
C SER A 17 -7.54 2.49 -4.91
N GLY A 18 -7.25 2.94 -3.69
CA GLY A 18 -7.86 2.32 -2.52
C GLY A 18 -7.11 2.55 -1.22
N GLU A 19 -7.51 1.77 -0.23
CA GLU A 19 -6.93 1.73 1.10
C GLU A 19 -5.79 0.72 1.15
N TRP A 20 -4.63 1.17 1.59
CA TRP A 20 -3.42 0.38 1.70
C TRP A 20 -2.92 0.40 3.14
N GLU A 21 -2.49 -0.75 3.65
CA GLU A 21 -1.92 -0.91 5.00
C GLU A 21 -0.46 -1.33 4.93
N ILE A 22 0.35 -0.91 5.89
CA ILE A 22 1.75 -1.37 5.99
C ILE A 22 1.78 -2.89 6.25
N GLU A 23 2.58 -3.63 5.47
CA GLU A 23 2.87 -5.04 5.73
C GLU A 23 3.65 -5.19 7.04
N GLY A 24 3.00 -5.70 8.09
CA GLY A 24 3.65 -6.02 9.35
C GLY A 24 2.73 -5.91 10.56
N ARG A 25 3.32 -5.61 11.73
CA ARG A 25 2.60 -5.46 13.01
C ARG A 25 2.05 -4.05 13.25
N ILE A 26 2.40 -3.09 12.39
CA ILE A 26 1.97 -1.69 12.53
C ILE A 26 0.71 -1.52 11.68
N SER A 27 -0.41 -1.17 12.32
CA SER A 27 -1.65 -0.86 11.60
C SER A 27 -1.65 0.63 11.22
N THR A 28 -1.00 0.94 10.11
CA THR A 28 -1.07 2.27 9.49
C THR A 28 -1.65 2.11 8.10
N VAL A 29 -2.74 2.85 7.86
CA VAL A 29 -3.46 2.87 6.59
C VAL A 29 -3.29 4.19 5.87
N VAL A 30 -3.32 4.15 4.54
CA VAL A 30 -3.31 5.32 3.65
C VAL A 30 -4.25 5.09 2.47
N TYR A 31 -4.81 6.17 1.94
CA TYR A 31 -5.54 6.16 0.67
C TYR A 31 -4.62 6.66 -0.43
N VAL A 32 -4.47 5.89 -1.51
CA VAL A 32 -3.60 6.23 -2.63
C VAL A 32 -4.37 6.08 -3.93
N SER A 33 -4.27 7.05 -4.83
CA SER A 33 -4.90 6.97 -6.15
C SER A 33 -4.00 6.20 -7.12
N LYS A 34 -4.61 5.44 -8.04
CA LYS A 34 -3.89 4.77 -9.12
C LYS A 34 -3.02 5.77 -9.88
N GLY A 35 -1.75 5.43 -10.07
CA GLY A 35 -0.76 6.28 -10.74
C GLY A 35 -0.01 7.25 -9.82
N GLU A 36 -0.40 7.38 -8.54
CA GLU A 36 0.41 8.09 -7.54
C GLU A 36 1.56 7.22 -7.03
N ALA A 37 2.59 7.84 -6.46
CA ALA A 37 3.68 7.09 -5.85
C ALA A 37 3.27 6.60 -4.45
N MET A 38 3.55 5.34 -4.13
CA MET A 38 3.28 4.80 -2.80
C MET A 38 4.11 5.54 -1.75
N PRO A 39 3.51 6.04 -0.67
CA PRO A 39 4.22 6.88 0.31
C PRO A 39 5.23 6.07 1.13
N GLY A 40 6.18 6.79 1.72
CA GLY A 40 6.99 6.26 2.82
C GLY A 40 6.26 6.44 4.16
N TYR A 41 6.76 5.78 5.20
CA TYR A 41 6.26 5.96 6.56
C TYR A 41 7.41 6.42 7.46
N CYS A 42 7.26 7.58 8.10
CA CYS A 42 8.30 8.20 8.94
C CYS A 42 9.69 8.27 8.27
N GLY A 43 9.71 8.64 6.97
CA GLY A 43 10.94 8.72 6.17
C GLY A 43 11.57 7.37 5.79
N LYS A 44 10.91 6.24 6.10
CA LYS A 44 11.38 4.89 5.77
C LYS A 44 10.59 4.26 4.64
N SER A 45 11.27 3.42 3.87
CA SER A 45 10.65 2.55 2.88
C SER A 45 9.86 1.45 3.57
N VAL A 46 8.61 1.30 3.16
CA VAL A 46 7.71 0.25 3.66
C VAL A 46 7.09 -0.52 2.50
N LYS A 47 6.44 -1.63 2.85
CA LYS A 47 5.60 -2.39 1.94
C LYS A 47 4.15 -2.15 2.29
N TRP A 48 3.33 -2.02 1.27
CA TRP A 48 1.91 -1.75 1.35
C TRP A 48 1.12 -2.94 0.84
N ILE A 49 0.07 -3.31 1.57
CA ILE A 49 -0.91 -4.32 1.21
C ILE A 49 -2.22 -3.60 0.87
N LEU A 50 -2.81 -3.88 -0.30
CA LEU A 50 -4.14 -3.39 -0.61
C LEU A 50 -5.16 -4.07 0.30
N VAL A 51 -5.89 -3.28 1.08
CA VAL A 51 -6.94 -3.74 2.00
C VAL A 51 -8.32 -3.63 1.33
N ARG A 52 -8.59 -2.48 0.70
CA ARG A 52 -9.87 -2.21 0.06
C ARG A 52 -9.68 -1.42 -1.23
N LYS A 53 -10.33 -1.86 -2.30
CA LYS A 53 -10.42 -1.10 -3.56
C LYS A 53 -11.34 0.11 -3.38
N GLY A 54 -10.89 1.27 -3.86
CA GLY A 54 -11.68 2.51 -3.94
C GLY A 54 -12.36 2.68 -5.29
#